data_AF-A0A921YXN2-F1
#
_entry.id   AF-A0A921YXN2-F1
#
_cell.length_a   1.000
_cell.length_b   1.000
_cell.length_c   1.000
_cell.angle_alpha   90.00
_cell.angle_beta   90.00
_cell.angle_gamma   90.00
#
_symmetry.space_group_name_H-M   'P 1'
#
loop_
_entity.id
_entity.type
_entity.pdbx_description
1 polymer ?
#
loop_
_entity_poly.entity_id
_entity_poly.type
_entity_poly.pdbx_seq_one_letter_code
_entity_poly.pdbx_strand_id
1 'polypeptide(L)'
;MMCPDGLNYNPNIEWPEYPCSFPEDMPCDAGRYQQPKPSGECPQQYGFYPHPSATDVNCAPYKMCVAGVAFDMKCAAGLAFNPDIGRCDWADRVPSCNAERYLGFKCPEIPIDADGDPIDIVLNYSYPSPNCTSFFSCDKGRARFLSCDLGLAFDESIGRCRDADLVQCNY
;
A
#
# COMPACT_ATOMS: atom_id res chain seq x y z
N MET A 1 15.88 -26.75 13.20
CA MET A 1 16.04 -26.35 11.79
C MET A 1 16.17 -24.83 11.78
N MET A 2 17.07 -24.25 10.99
CA MET A 2 17.22 -22.79 10.92
C MET A 2 16.66 -22.32 9.57
N CYS A 3 15.77 -21.33 9.60
CA CYS A 3 15.23 -20.75 8.39
C CYS A 3 16.30 -20.02 7.57
N PRO A 4 16.07 -19.77 6.27
CA PRO A 4 16.91 -18.86 5.50
C PRO A 4 17.01 -17.47 6.15
N ASP A 5 18.09 -16.75 5.82
CA ASP A 5 18.33 -15.40 6.31
C ASP A 5 17.20 -14.46 5.90
N GLY A 6 16.63 -13.76 6.88
CA GLY A 6 15.45 -12.91 6.73
C GLY A 6 14.09 -13.59 6.86
N LEU A 7 14.04 -14.86 7.29
CA LEU A 7 12.81 -15.55 7.65
C LEU A 7 12.83 -16.04 9.11
N ASN A 8 11.65 -15.99 9.74
CA ASN A 8 11.42 -16.49 11.08
C ASN A 8 10.80 -17.89 11.05
N TYR A 9 11.19 -18.72 12.01
CA TYR A 9 10.69 -20.08 12.17
C TYR A 9 9.36 -20.08 12.93
N ASN A 10 8.33 -20.68 12.33
CA ASN A 10 7.05 -20.92 12.97
C ASN A 10 6.98 -22.38 13.49
N PRO A 11 7.02 -22.60 14.81
CA PRO A 11 7.00 -23.95 15.39
C PRO A 11 5.64 -24.65 15.26
N ASN A 12 4.57 -23.93 14.92
CA ASN A 12 3.22 -24.49 14.80
C ASN A 12 2.93 -25.11 13.43
N ILE A 13 3.84 -24.95 12.47
CA ILE A 13 3.71 -25.52 11.13
C ILE A 13 4.37 -26.91 11.13
N GLU A 14 3.56 -27.92 10.80
CA GLU A 14 4.01 -29.30 10.66
C GLU A 14 4.20 -29.66 9.18
N TRP A 15 5.09 -30.60 8.92
CA TRP A 15 5.30 -31.14 7.58
C TRP A 15 3.99 -31.73 7.03
N PRO A 16 3.63 -31.48 5.74
CA PRO A 16 4.48 -31.09 4.62
C PRO A 16 4.64 -29.58 4.37
N GLU A 17 4.08 -28.72 5.22
CA GLU A 17 4.14 -27.28 5.04
C GLU A 17 5.52 -26.71 5.40
N TYR A 18 5.87 -25.58 4.78
CA TYR A 18 7.15 -24.92 4.97
C TYR A 18 7.11 -24.00 6.21
N PRO A 19 7.89 -24.25 7.27
CA PRO A 19 7.72 -23.59 8.58
C PRO A 19 8.44 -22.24 8.68
N CYS A 20 8.83 -21.61 7.57
CA CYS A 20 9.55 -20.34 7.59
C CYS A 20 8.71 -19.25 6.94
N SER A 21 8.48 -18.17 7.68
CA SER A 21 7.64 -17.04 7.26
C SER A 21 8.41 -15.74 7.40
N PHE A 22 7.92 -14.68 6.75
CA PHE A 22 8.52 -13.36 6.92
C PHE A 22 8.34 -12.84 8.36
N PRO A 23 9.24 -11.97 8.85
CA PRO A 23 9.15 -11.43 10.20
C PRO A 23 7.86 -10.68 10.51
N GLU A 24 7.23 -10.11 9.48
CA GLU A 24 5.99 -9.34 9.61
C GLU A 24 4.78 -10.23 9.92
N ASP A 25 4.76 -11.46 9.40
CA ASP A 25 3.70 -12.44 9.64
C ASP A 25 4.00 -13.30 10.88
N MET A 26 5.27 -13.53 11.18
CA MET A 26 5.72 -14.29 12.34
C MET A 26 6.77 -13.49 13.12
N PRO A 27 6.36 -12.54 13.98
CA PRO A 27 7.28 -11.83 14.85
C PRO A 27 8.02 -12.79 15.79
N CYS A 28 9.30 -12.51 16.03
CA CYS A 28 10.06 -13.25 17.03
C CYS A 28 9.75 -12.70 18.43
N ASP A 29 8.98 -13.43 19.24
CA ASP A 29 8.69 -13.02 20.62
C ASP A 29 9.88 -13.25 21.58
N ALA A 30 10.70 -14.27 21.32
CA ALA A 30 11.93 -14.57 22.04
C ALA A 30 12.82 -15.51 21.21
N GLY A 31 14.09 -15.16 21.00
CA GLY A 31 15.00 -16.01 20.21
C GLY A 31 16.33 -15.37 19.87
N ARG A 32 17.17 -16.12 19.18
CA ARG A 32 18.38 -15.60 18.55
C ARG A 32 18.03 -15.11 17.16
N TYR A 33 18.20 -13.81 16.92
CA TYR A 33 18.18 -13.27 15.56
C TYR A 33 19.31 -13.90 14.75
N GLN A 34 19.00 -14.27 13.51
CA GLN A 34 20.04 -14.61 12.55
C GLN A 34 20.86 -13.35 12.26
N GLN A 35 22.16 -13.50 12.09
CA GLN A 35 22.95 -12.38 11.60
C GLN A 35 22.63 -12.17 10.12
N PRO A 36 22.36 -10.91 9.69
CA PRO A 36 22.10 -10.59 8.30
C PRO A 36 23.22 -11.11 7.40
N LYS A 37 22.87 -11.66 6.24
CA LYS A 37 23.81 -12.06 5.19
C LYS A 37 23.52 -11.24 3.93
N PRO A 38 24.02 -10.00 3.86
CA PRO A 38 23.78 -9.15 2.70
C PRO A 38 24.32 -9.78 1.41
N SER A 39 23.60 -9.58 0.31
CA SER A 39 24.02 -10.01 -1.02
C SER A 39 23.55 -9.01 -2.06
N GLY A 40 24.48 -8.39 -2.80
CA GLY A 40 24.15 -7.34 -3.76
C GLY A 40 23.37 -6.19 -3.10
N GLU A 41 22.16 -5.93 -3.60
CA GLU A 41 21.25 -4.90 -3.09
C GLU A 41 20.35 -5.37 -1.93
N CYS A 42 20.48 -6.63 -1.50
CA CYS A 42 19.63 -7.22 -0.47
C CYS A 42 20.31 -7.16 0.90
N PRO A 43 19.75 -6.44 1.89
CA PRO A 43 20.24 -6.44 3.28
C PRO A 43 20.21 -7.84 3.93
N GLN A 44 19.18 -8.64 3.64
CA GLN A 44 19.09 -10.06 3.99
C GLN A 44 18.65 -10.85 2.75
N GLN A 45 18.86 -12.17 2.76
CA GLN A 45 18.54 -13.00 1.59
C GLN A 45 17.05 -12.98 1.22
N TYR A 46 16.17 -12.84 2.20
CA TYR A 46 14.73 -12.72 2.00
C TYR A 46 14.20 -11.48 2.72
N GLY A 47 13.32 -10.72 2.08
CA GLY A 47 12.66 -9.58 2.70
C GLY A 47 12.17 -8.53 1.71
N PHE A 48 11.52 -7.50 2.23
CA PHE A 48 11.03 -6.37 1.47
C PHE A 48 11.67 -5.08 1.97
N TYR A 49 12.19 -4.27 1.06
CA TYR A 49 12.99 -3.09 1.41
C TYR A 49 12.60 -1.87 0.57
N PRO A 50 12.72 -0.64 1.11
CA PRO A 50 12.51 0.57 0.32
C PRO A 50 13.42 0.60 -0.90
N HIS A 51 12.89 0.98 -2.06
CA HIS A 51 13.70 1.14 -3.26
C HIS A 51 14.55 2.42 -3.14
N PRO A 52 15.79 2.48 -3.64
CA PRO A 52 16.63 3.68 -3.57
C PRO A 52 16.04 4.93 -4.22
N SER A 53 15.12 4.77 -5.18
CA SER A 53 14.39 5.87 -5.82
C SER A 53 13.15 6.31 -5.05
N ALA A 54 12.85 5.68 -3.91
CA ALA A 54 11.70 6.02 -3.10
C ALA A 54 11.98 7.35 -2.38
N THR A 55 11.02 8.28 -2.48
CA THR A 55 11.08 9.59 -1.83
C THR A 55 9.74 9.89 -1.16
N ASP A 56 9.67 11.01 -0.44
CA ASP A 56 8.43 11.50 0.17
C ASP A 56 7.29 11.73 -0.83
N VAL A 57 7.60 11.88 -2.12
CA VAL A 57 6.62 12.06 -3.22
C VAL A 57 6.60 10.91 -4.22
N ASN A 58 7.38 9.86 -3.99
CA ASN A 58 7.43 8.66 -4.82
C ASN A 58 7.60 7.44 -3.91
N CYS A 59 6.56 7.11 -3.16
CA CYS A 59 6.63 6.13 -2.08
C CYS A 59 6.30 4.69 -2.51
N ALA A 60 5.87 4.50 -3.77
CA ALA A 60 5.42 3.23 -4.30
C ALA A 60 6.52 2.19 -4.56
N PRO A 61 7.73 2.59 -5.03
CA PRO A 61 8.77 1.63 -5.39
C PRO A 61 9.38 0.95 -4.17
N TYR A 62 9.55 -0.37 -4.26
CA TYR A 62 10.24 -1.19 -3.26
C TYR A 62 11.03 -2.32 -3.93
N LYS A 63 11.90 -2.99 -3.18
CA LYS A 63 12.61 -4.19 -3.63
C LYS A 63 12.11 -5.41 -2.86
N MET A 64 11.92 -6.52 -3.55
CA MET A 64 11.72 -7.83 -2.95
C MET A 64 12.99 -8.64 -3.13
N CYS A 65 13.53 -9.16 -2.03
CA CYS A 65 14.69 -10.02 -2.04
C CYS A 65 14.26 -11.47 -1.90
N VAL A 66 14.74 -12.32 -2.82
CA VAL A 66 14.52 -13.78 -2.80
C VAL A 66 15.85 -14.46 -3.02
N ALA A 67 16.31 -15.21 -2.02
CA ALA A 67 17.62 -15.88 -2.03
C ALA A 67 18.79 -14.95 -2.37
N GLY A 68 18.75 -13.69 -1.92
CA GLY A 68 19.78 -12.67 -2.15
C GLY A 68 19.71 -11.98 -3.51
N VAL A 69 18.69 -12.27 -4.32
CA VAL A 69 18.43 -11.57 -5.60
C VAL A 69 17.33 -10.53 -5.39
N ALA A 70 17.63 -9.27 -5.74
CA ALA A 70 16.69 -8.16 -5.65
C ALA A 70 15.82 -8.07 -6.91
N PHE A 71 14.53 -7.88 -6.71
CA PHE A 71 13.55 -7.61 -7.75
C PHE A 71 12.89 -6.26 -7.49
N ASP A 72 12.85 -5.40 -8.51
CA ASP A 72 12.16 -4.12 -8.42
C ASP A 72 10.66 -4.33 -8.50
N MET A 73 9.97 -3.81 -7.48
CA MET A 73 8.54 -3.92 -7.31
C MET A 73 7.94 -2.53 -7.15
N LYS A 74 6.63 -2.44 -7.41
CA LYS A 74 5.88 -1.21 -7.23
C LYS A 74 4.53 -1.53 -6.62
N CYS A 75 4.15 -0.78 -5.59
CA CYS A 75 2.82 -0.87 -5.02
C CYS A 75 1.75 -0.54 -6.06
N ALA A 76 0.54 -1.08 -5.84
CA ALA A 76 -0.63 -0.71 -6.62
C ALA A 76 -0.85 0.82 -6.57
N ALA A 77 -1.51 1.36 -7.61
CA ALA A 77 -1.73 2.79 -7.72
C ALA A 77 -2.42 3.34 -6.46
N GLY A 78 -1.88 4.43 -5.90
CA GLY A 78 -2.39 5.03 -4.67
C GLY A 78 -1.81 4.49 -3.36
N LEU A 79 -1.17 3.33 -3.39
CA LEU A 79 -0.51 2.75 -2.22
C LEU A 79 0.98 3.11 -2.18
N ALA A 80 1.55 3.03 -0.97
CA ALA A 80 2.96 3.29 -0.69
C ALA A 80 3.56 2.09 0.04
N PHE A 81 4.85 1.82 -0.18
CA PHE A 81 5.53 0.75 0.54
C PHE A 81 5.77 1.16 2.00
N ASN A 82 5.25 0.39 2.93
CA ASN A 82 5.45 0.58 4.36
C ASN A 82 6.54 -0.38 4.86
N PRO A 83 7.76 0.11 5.16
CA PRO A 83 8.86 -0.74 5.63
C PRO A 83 8.60 -1.34 7.02
N ASP A 84 7.72 -0.75 7.83
CA ASP A 84 7.46 -1.22 9.20
C ASP A 84 6.65 -2.53 9.21
N ILE A 85 5.87 -2.77 8.15
CA ILE A 85 5.02 -3.95 7.98
C ILE A 85 5.35 -4.73 6.70
N GLY A 86 6.46 -4.40 6.03
CA GLY A 86 6.98 -5.13 4.87
C GLY A 86 6.04 -5.21 3.66
N ARG A 87 5.05 -4.32 3.54
CA ARG A 87 4.03 -4.39 2.47
C ARG A 87 3.49 -3.02 2.08
N CYS A 88 2.72 -2.99 1.00
CA CYS A 88 2.02 -1.78 0.58
C CYS A 88 0.88 -1.43 1.54
N ASP A 89 0.80 -0.17 1.95
CA ASP A 89 -0.25 0.39 2.77
C ASP A 89 -0.73 1.71 2.17
N TRP A 90 -1.75 2.30 2.77
CA TRP A 90 -2.20 3.64 2.42
C TRP A 90 -1.10 4.66 2.66
N ALA A 91 -0.93 5.60 1.73
CA ALA A 91 0.16 6.57 1.76
C ALA A 91 0.23 7.42 3.05
N ASP A 92 -0.91 7.72 3.69
CA ASP A 92 -0.99 8.43 4.97
C ASP A 92 -0.51 7.61 6.18
N ARG A 93 -0.44 6.28 6.04
CA ARG A 93 0.05 5.37 7.08
C ARG A 93 1.53 5.05 6.95
N VAL A 94 2.18 5.53 5.89
CA VAL A 94 3.61 5.33 5.65
C VAL A 94 4.37 6.55 6.15
N PRO A 95 5.16 6.45 7.24
CA PRO A 95 5.80 7.61 7.87
C PRO A 95 6.75 8.39 6.94
N SER A 96 7.37 7.71 5.98
CA SER A 96 8.28 8.31 5.00
C SER A 96 7.56 8.91 3.78
N CYS A 97 6.24 8.86 3.73
CA CYS A 97 5.46 9.29 2.57
C CYS A 97 4.61 10.54 2.86
N ASN A 98 4.68 11.53 1.97
CA ASN A 98 3.74 12.63 1.96
C ASN A 98 2.55 12.27 1.05
N ALA A 99 1.46 11.80 1.66
CA ALA A 99 0.29 11.31 0.94
C ALA A 99 -0.32 12.34 -0.03
N GLU A 100 -0.48 13.60 0.38
CA GLU A 100 -1.08 14.65 -0.47
C GLU A 100 -0.22 14.93 -1.70
N ARG A 101 1.11 15.02 -1.54
CA ARG A 101 2.04 15.26 -2.65
C ARG A 101 2.22 14.04 -3.54
N TYR A 102 2.24 12.85 -2.97
CA TYR A 102 2.34 11.60 -3.71
C TYR A 102 1.10 11.35 -4.56
N LEU A 103 -0.10 11.57 -4.00
CA LEU A 103 -1.37 11.41 -4.72
C LEU A 103 -1.70 12.60 -5.63
N GLY A 104 -1.09 13.78 -5.37
CA GLY A 104 -1.45 15.02 -6.05
C GLY A 104 -2.87 15.49 -5.72
N PHE A 105 -3.42 15.06 -4.58
CA PHE A 105 -4.80 15.31 -4.19
C PHE A 105 -4.91 15.50 -2.68
N LYS A 106 -5.75 16.46 -2.28
CA LYS A 106 -6.07 16.75 -0.89
C LYS A 106 -7.59 16.69 -0.71
N CYS A 107 -8.04 15.94 0.28
CA CYS A 107 -9.46 15.90 0.63
C CYS A 107 -9.94 17.28 1.09
N PRO A 108 -11.14 17.70 0.67
CA PRO A 108 -11.78 18.89 1.22
C PRO A 108 -12.02 18.77 2.73
N GLU A 109 -12.17 19.92 3.39
CA GLU A 109 -12.51 19.97 4.80
C GLU A 109 -13.89 19.35 5.05
N ILE A 110 -13.97 18.52 6.09
CA ILE A 110 -15.20 17.79 6.43
C ILE A 110 -16.05 18.70 7.32
N PRO A 111 -17.38 18.79 7.09
CA PRO A 111 -18.26 19.50 8.01
C PRO A 111 -18.25 18.84 9.39
N ILE A 112 -18.41 19.65 10.42
CA ILE A 112 -18.41 19.24 11.82
C ILE A 112 -19.86 19.22 12.31
N ASP A 113 -20.23 18.23 13.12
CA ASP A 113 -21.55 18.18 13.76
C ASP A 113 -21.68 19.18 14.92
N ALA A 114 -22.83 19.16 15.61
CA ALA A 114 -23.11 20.05 16.72
C ALA A 114 -22.21 19.80 17.95
N ASP A 115 -21.63 18.61 18.06
CA ASP A 115 -20.77 18.19 19.17
C ASP A 115 -19.28 18.51 18.92
N GLY A 116 -18.95 18.98 17.71
CA GLY A 116 -17.58 19.31 17.33
C GLY A 116 -16.85 18.15 16.66
N ASP A 117 -17.54 17.06 16.34
CA ASP A 117 -16.97 15.89 15.70
C ASP A 117 -17.10 15.95 14.17
N PRO A 118 -16.06 15.55 13.41
CA PRO A 118 -16.16 15.46 11.96
C PRO A 118 -17.27 14.49 11.58
N ILE A 119 -18.21 14.94 10.74
CA ILE A 119 -19.27 14.07 10.24
C ILE A 119 -18.61 12.93 9.47
N ASP A 120 -18.94 11.69 9.82
CA ASP A 120 -18.40 10.49 9.19
C ASP A 120 -19.03 10.28 7.81
N ILE A 121 -18.67 11.15 6.86
CA ILE A 121 -19.10 11.11 5.48
C ILE A 121 -17.95 10.68 4.58
N VAL A 122 -18.21 9.71 3.72
CA VAL A 122 -17.31 9.33 2.63
C VAL A 122 -17.70 10.12 1.40
N LEU A 123 -16.78 10.96 0.92
CA LEU A 123 -16.96 11.75 -0.29
C LEU A 123 -16.05 11.24 -1.39
N ASN A 124 -16.63 11.03 -2.57
CA ASN A 124 -15.92 10.53 -3.73
C ASN A 124 -15.75 11.65 -4.78
N TYR A 125 -14.57 11.73 -5.36
CA TYR A 125 -14.18 12.76 -6.33
C TYR A 125 -13.59 12.10 -7.58
N SER A 126 -13.97 12.56 -8.76
CA SER A 126 -13.45 12.04 -10.01
C SER A 126 -11.93 12.26 -10.13
N TYR A 127 -11.21 11.28 -10.67
CA TYR A 127 -9.83 11.47 -11.06
C TYR A 127 -9.73 11.66 -12.59
N PRO A 128 -9.06 12.73 -13.07
CA PRO A 128 -8.86 12.97 -14.49
C PRO A 128 -8.14 11.78 -15.14
N SER A 129 -8.88 10.98 -15.90
CA SER A 129 -8.37 9.82 -16.61
C SER A 129 -9.19 9.60 -17.87
N PRO A 130 -8.60 9.04 -18.94
CA PRO A 130 -9.28 8.88 -20.23
C PRO A 130 -10.60 8.10 -20.16
N ASN A 131 -10.74 7.18 -19.18
CA ASN A 131 -11.89 6.29 -19.05
C ASN A 131 -12.71 6.53 -17.76
N CYS A 132 -12.40 7.59 -16.99
CA CYS A 132 -12.96 7.87 -15.66
C CYS A 132 -13.02 6.66 -14.72
N THR A 133 -12.12 5.70 -14.87
CA THR A 133 -12.16 4.46 -14.07
C THR A 133 -11.66 4.70 -12.66
N SER A 134 -10.89 5.75 -12.42
CA SER A 134 -10.27 6.04 -11.14
C SER A 134 -10.94 7.23 -10.46
N PHE A 135 -10.90 7.24 -9.13
CA PHE A 135 -11.49 8.27 -8.30
C PHE A 135 -10.79 8.32 -6.94
N PHE A 136 -10.95 9.43 -6.24
CA PHE A 136 -10.54 9.55 -4.84
C PHE A 136 -11.73 9.36 -3.93
N SER A 137 -11.59 8.50 -2.93
CA SER A 137 -12.53 8.37 -1.80
C SER A 137 -11.90 8.99 -0.56
N CYS A 138 -12.55 9.98 0.02
CA CYS A 138 -12.11 10.61 1.26
C CYS A 138 -12.79 9.95 2.45
N ASP A 139 -12.03 9.18 3.22
CA ASP A 139 -12.47 8.59 4.49
C ASP A 139 -11.84 9.37 5.65
N LYS A 140 -12.66 10.13 6.39
CA LYS A 140 -12.21 10.98 7.51
C LYS A 140 -11.07 11.93 7.09
N GLY A 141 -11.19 12.51 5.90
CA GLY A 141 -10.22 13.45 5.34
C GLY A 141 -8.97 12.78 4.75
N ARG A 142 -8.90 11.45 4.77
CA ARG A 142 -7.78 10.69 4.20
C ARG A 142 -8.13 10.23 2.80
N ALA A 143 -7.32 10.64 1.84
CA ALA A 143 -7.52 10.29 0.44
C ALA A 143 -7.19 8.81 0.19
N ARG A 144 -8.06 8.14 -0.55
CA ARG A 144 -7.88 6.78 -1.06
C ARG A 144 -8.02 6.84 -2.56
N PHE A 145 -6.96 6.56 -3.30
CA PHE A 145 -7.05 6.45 -4.75
C PHE A 145 -7.55 5.05 -5.10
N LEU A 146 -8.74 4.98 -5.69
CA LEU A 146 -9.44 3.75 -5.99
C LEU A 146 -9.75 3.70 -7.48
N SER A 147 -10.17 2.52 -7.94
CA SER A 147 -10.66 2.33 -9.30
C SER A 147 -11.93 1.50 -9.28
N CYS A 148 -12.83 1.81 -10.20
CA CYS A 148 -14.02 1.04 -10.45
C CYS A 148 -13.64 -0.34 -11.04
N ASP A 149 -14.51 -1.32 -10.82
CA ASP A 149 -14.35 -2.64 -11.42
C ASP A 149 -14.41 -2.58 -12.95
N LEU A 150 -13.93 -3.63 -13.60
CA LEU A 150 -13.91 -3.73 -15.06
C LEU A 150 -15.32 -3.52 -15.65
N GLY A 151 -15.42 -2.64 -16.65
CA GLY A 151 -16.68 -2.27 -17.31
C GLY A 151 -17.44 -1.11 -16.66
N LEU A 152 -16.97 -0.63 -15.51
CA LEU A 152 -17.55 0.52 -14.82
C LEU A 152 -16.68 1.77 -14.95
N ALA A 153 -17.33 2.93 -14.93
CA ALA A 153 -16.69 4.24 -14.83
C ALA A 153 -17.28 5.04 -13.68
N PHE A 154 -16.49 5.92 -13.11
CA PHE A 154 -16.90 6.79 -12.00
C PHE A 154 -17.79 7.92 -12.52
N ASP A 155 -19.02 7.97 -12.02
CA ASP A 155 -19.96 9.05 -12.31
C ASP A 155 -19.98 10.04 -11.14
N GLU A 156 -19.39 11.21 -11.38
CA GLU A 156 -19.28 12.29 -10.39
C GLU A 156 -20.65 12.82 -9.97
N SER A 157 -21.67 12.79 -10.85
CA SER A 157 -23.01 13.32 -10.54
C SER A 157 -23.72 12.54 -9.43
N ILE A 158 -23.35 11.27 -9.25
CA ILE A 158 -23.90 10.37 -8.23
C ILE A 158 -22.84 9.91 -7.23
N GLY A 159 -21.58 10.32 -7.40
CA GLY A 159 -20.45 9.98 -6.52
C GLY A 159 -20.13 8.50 -6.43
N ARG A 160 -20.38 7.70 -7.49
CA ARG A 160 -20.13 6.25 -7.49
C ARG A 160 -19.87 5.68 -8.88
N CYS A 161 -19.33 4.46 -8.92
CA CYS A 161 -19.17 3.70 -10.15
C CYS A 161 -20.52 3.24 -10.74
N ARG A 162 -20.66 3.32 -12.05
CA ARG A 162 -21.78 2.78 -12.85
C ARG A 162 -21.26 2.27 -14.19
N ASP A 163 -22.11 1.63 -14.99
CA ASP A 163 -21.74 1.16 -16.33
C ASP A 163 -21.09 2.27 -17.15
N ALA A 164 -19.92 1.98 -17.73
CA ALA A 164 -19.10 2.97 -18.43
C ALA A 164 -19.84 3.62 -19.61
N ASP A 165 -20.72 2.88 -20.28
CA ASP A 165 -21.55 3.38 -21.39
C ASP A 165 -22.49 4.52 -20.99
N LEU A 166 -22.75 4.68 -19.69
CA LEU A 166 -23.64 5.69 -19.16
C LEU A 166 -22.89 6.90 -18.57
N VAL A 167 -21.56 6.89 -18.59
CA VAL A 167 -20.70 7.95 -18.06
C VAL A 167 -20.10 8.75 -19.20
N GLN A 168 -20.26 10.07 -19.16
CA GLN A 168 -19.64 10.97 -20.13
C GLN A 168 -18.30 11.48 -19.58
N CYS A 169 -17.22 10.79 -19.95
CA CYS A 169 -15.87 11.19 -19.61
C CYS A 169 -15.40 12.35 -20.49
N ASN A 170 -15.37 13.56 -19.94
CA ASN A 170 -14.84 14.73 -20.63
C ASN A 170 -13.58 15.22 -19.91
N TYR A 171 -12.39 14.83 -20.42
CA TYR A 171 -11.10 15.37 -19.97
C TYR A 171 -10.18 15.62 -21.17
#